data_AF-A0A0U3MA50-F1
#
_entry.id   AF-A0A0U3MA50-F1
#
_cell.length_a   1.000
_cell.length_b   1.000
_cell.length_c   1.000
_cell.angle_alpha   90.00
_cell.angle_beta   90.00
_cell.angle_gamma   90.00
#
_symmetry.space_group_name_H-M   'P 1'
#
loop_
_entity.id
_entity.type
_entity.pdbx_description
1 polymer ?
#
loop_
_entity_poly.entity_id
_entity_poly.type
_entity_poly.pdbx_seq_one_letter_code
_entity_poly.pdbx_strand_id
1 'polypeptide(L)'
;MSDLIIGILGISITAAVIIIFLIGLVKFLVWLYYDAEARRMRGWLWVLIALVTFLIPGLIIYLILRKPASNFSYRNSKKSQLWKTSLKYFIIAIMVAVIIGGVIAYAQLKM
;
A
#
# COMPACT_ATOMS: atom_id res chain seq x y z
N MET A 1 2.88 -23.08 28.72
CA MET A 1 1.66 -22.88 27.90
C MET A 1 1.50 -21.42 27.44
N SER A 2 1.86 -20.44 28.27
CA SER A 2 1.89 -19.00 27.92
C SER A 2 2.68 -18.69 26.64
N ASP A 3 3.86 -19.29 26.47
CA ASP A 3 4.78 -18.93 25.39
C ASP A 3 4.26 -19.36 24.01
N LEU A 4 3.56 -20.50 23.96
CA LEU A 4 2.88 -20.97 22.75
C LEU A 4 1.75 -20.03 22.33
N ILE A 5 0.96 -19.54 23.31
CA ILE A 5 -0.13 -18.60 23.06
C ILE A 5 0.42 -17.26 22.54
N ILE A 6 1.50 -16.76 23.15
CA ILE A 6 2.18 -15.53 22.73
C ILE A 6 2.72 -15.67 21.30
N GLY A 7 3.34 -16.81 20.96
CA GLY A 7 3.85 -17.09 19.62
C GLY A 7 2.75 -17.10 18.55
N ILE A 8 1.62 -17.78 18.82
CA ILE A 8 0.48 -17.83 17.88
C ILE A 8 -0.13 -16.44 17.68
N LEU A 9 -0.31 -15.67 18.76
CA LEU A 9 -0.82 -14.29 18.68
C LEU A 9 0.13 -13.38 17.90
N GLY A 10 1.44 -13.49 18.11
CA GLY A 10 2.43 -12.72 17.36
C GLY A 10 2.38 -12.98 15.85
N ILE A 11 2.32 -14.25 15.45
CA ILE A 11 2.29 -14.65 14.02
C ILE A 11 0.97 -14.20 13.38
N SER A 12 -0.17 -14.43 14.04
CA SER A 12 -1.49 -14.09 13.49
C SER A 12 -1.68 -12.58 13.29
N ILE A 13 -1.21 -11.76 14.24
CA ILE A 13 -1.25 -10.31 14.11
C ILE A 13 -0.30 -9.82 13.01
N THR A 14 0.92 -10.39 12.93
CA THR A 14 1.87 -10.06 11.86
C THR A 14 1.30 -10.37 10.48
N ALA A 15 0.67 -11.53 10.33
CA ALA A 15 -0.02 -11.91 9.10
C ALA A 15 -1.14 -10.92 8.73
N ALA A 16 -1.93 -10.47 9.71
CA ALA A 16 -2.98 -9.46 9.47
C ALA A 16 -2.41 -8.14 8.94
N VAL A 17 -1.29 -7.66 9.50
CA VAL A 17 -0.62 -6.44 9.01
C VAL A 17 -0.14 -6.60 7.57
N ILE A 18 0.47 -7.75 7.24
CA ILE A 18 0.91 -8.05 5.87
C ILE A 18 -0.28 -8.04 4.91
N ILE A 19 -1.41 -8.67 5.28
CA ILE A 19 -2.61 -8.70 4.45
C ILE A 19 -3.15 -7.29 4.19
N ILE A 20 -3.25 -6.45 5.23
CA ILE A 20 -3.71 -5.06 5.11
C ILE A 20 -2.79 -4.27 4.17
N PHE A 21 -1.48 -4.45 4.32
CA PHE A 21 -0.48 -3.81 3.46
C PHE A 21 -0.63 -4.25 2.01
N LEU A 22 -0.77 -5.55 1.74
CA LEU A 22 -0.98 -6.11 0.40
C LEU A 22 -2.26 -5.58 -0.25
N ILE A 23 -3.36 -5.45 0.50
CA ILE A 23 -4.60 -4.84 -0.01
C ILE A 23 -4.36 -3.38 -0.42
N GLY A 24 -3.64 -2.61 0.41
CA GLY A 24 -3.23 -1.25 0.09
C GLY A 24 -2.39 -1.19 -1.19
N LEU A 25 -1.42 -2.10 -1.32
CA LEU A 25 -0.53 -2.22 -2.47
C LEU A 25 -1.29 -2.51 -3.76
N VAL A 26 -2.17 -3.52 -3.76
CA VAL A 26 -2.98 -3.85 -4.94
C VAL A 26 -3.84 -2.66 -5.37
N LYS A 27 -4.51 -1.99 -4.43
CA LYS A 27 -5.30 -0.79 -4.74
C LYS A 27 -4.47 0.34 -5.35
N PHE A 28 -3.23 0.51 -4.89
CA PHE A 28 -2.30 1.47 -5.46
C PHE A 28 -1.89 1.13 -6.89
N LEU A 29 -1.51 -0.12 -7.16
CA LEU A 29 -1.11 -0.55 -8.51
C LEU A 29 -2.29 -0.47 -9.50
N VAL A 30 -3.48 -0.85 -9.05
CA VAL A 30 -4.73 -0.71 -9.83
C VAL A 30 -5.01 0.76 -10.13
N TRP A 31 -4.84 1.65 -9.15
CA TRP A 31 -4.94 3.09 -9.40
C TRP A 31 -3.95 3.55 -10.47
N LEU A 32 -2.67 3.21 -10.31
CA LEU A 32 -1.59 3.62 -11.22
C LEU A 32 -1.86 3.15 -12.66
N TYR A 33 -2.29 1.90 -12.81
CA TYR A 33 -2.70 1.33 -14.09
C TYR A 33 -3.77 2.18 -14.76
N TYR A 34 -4.87 2.44 -14.06
CA TYR A 34 -6.00 3.17 -14.65
C TYR A 34 -5.72 4.67 -14.82
N ASP A 35 -4.91 5.29 -13.96
CA ASP A 35 -4.51 6.70 -14.10
C ASP A 35 -3.65 6.88 -15.37
N ALA A 36 -2.77 5.93 -15.64
CA ALA A 36 -1.94 5.94 -16.84
C ALA A 36 -2.78 5.73 -18.12
N GLU A 37 -3.68 4.75 -18.12
CA GLU A 37 -4.59 4.51 -19.25
C GLU A 37 -5.50 5.72 -19.52
N ALA A 38 -6.01 6.38 -18.47
CA ALA A 38 -6.80 7.61 -18.59
C ALA A 38 -6.02 8.80 -19.20
N ARG A 39 -4.68 8.73 -19.16
CA ARG A 39 -3.75 9.69 -19.76
C ARG A 39 -3.21 9.23 -21.11
N ARG A 40 -3.80 8.17 -21.70
CA ARG A 40 -3.36 7.55 -22.97
C ARG A 40 -1.89 7.09 -22.92
N MET A 41 -1.50 6.55 -21.77
CA MET A 41 -0.20 5.93 -21.54
C MET A 41 -0.42 4.44 -21.28
N ARG A 42 0.53 3.58 -21.65
CA ARG A 42 0.44 2.13 -21.43
C ARG A 42 0.49 1.83 -19.93
N GLY A 43 -0.65 1.52 -19.31
CA GLY A 43 -0.78 1.40 -17.86
C GLY A 43 0.07 0.29 -17.25
N TRP A 44 0.17 -0.85 -17.94
CA TRP A 44 0.98 -1.98 -17.47
C TRP A 44 2.48 -1.65 -17.39
N LEU A 45 3.00 -0.79 -18.27
CA LEU A 45 4.40 -0.35 -18.21
C LEU A 45 4.66 0.46 -16.95
N TRP A 46 3.74 1.34 -16.58
CA TRP A 46 3.88 2.15 -15.37
C TRP A 46 3.78 1.32 -14.09
N VAL A 47 2.92 0.31 -14.07
CA VAL A 47 2.88 -0.68 -12.99
C VAL A 47 4.21 -1.43 -12.89
N LEU A 48 4.76 -1.88 -14.01
CA LEU A 48 6.05 -2.59 -14.03
C LEU A 48 7.19 -1.70 -13.51
N ILE A 49 7.28 -0.46 -14.00
CA ILE A 49 8.27 0.52 -13.54
C ILE A 49 8.15 0.74 -12.03
N ALA A 50 6.93 0.93 -11.51
CA ALA A 50 6.69 1.08 -10.08
C ALA A 50 7.15 -0.14 -9.29
N LEU A 51 6.90 -1.37 -9.76
CA LEU A 51 7.33 -2.58 -9.05
C LEU A 51 8.86 -2.75 -9.05
N VAL A 52 9.52 -2.59 -10.19
CA VAL A 52 10.98 -2.80 -10.35
C VAL A 52 11.79 -1.75 -9.58
N THR A 53 11.24 -0.55 -9.40
CA THR A 53 11.92 0.55 -8.71
C THR A 53 11.50 0.70 -7.24
N PHE A 54 10.88 -0.32 -6.63
CA PHE A 54 10.44 -0.29 -5.22
C PHE A 54 9.36 0.75 -4.89
N LEU A 55 8.35 0.87 -5.75
CA LEU A 55 7.12 1.68 -5.63
C LEU A 55 7.32 3.19 -5.61
N ILE A 56 7.99 3.73 -4.59
CA ILE A 56 8.09 5.17 -4.35
C ILE A 56 8.90 5.85 -5.47
N PRO A 57 10.12 5.40 -5.82
CA PRO A 57 10.86 5.99 -6.94
C PRO A 57 10.10 5.92 -8.26
N GLY A 58 9.48 4.78 -8.59
CA GLY A 58 8.71 4.64 -9.82
C GLY A 58 7.45 5.49 -9.85
N LEU A 59 6.81 5.70 -8.70
CA LEU A 59 5.71 6.65 -8.57
C LEU A 59 6.18 8.08 -8.83
N ILE A 60 7.35 8.48 -8.30
CA ILE A 60 7.90 9.82 -8.54
C ILE A 60 8.16 10.01 -10.04
N ILE A 61 8.82 9.05 -10.70
CA ILE A 61 9.07 9.07 -12.14
C ILE A 61 7.75 9.18 -12.91
N TYR A 62 6.75 8.39 -12.52
CA TYR A 62 5.41 8.48 -13.11
C TYR A 62 4.79 9.86 -12.95
N LEU A 63 4.82 10.44 -11.75
CA LEU A 63 4.20 11.73 -11.45
C LEU A 63 4.84 12.89 -12.23
N ILE A 64 6.15 12.80 -12.50
CA ILE A 64 6.89 13.78 -13.31
C ILE A 64 6.57 13.62 -14.79
N LEU A 65 6.54 12.39 -15.30
CA LEU A 65 6.40 12.10 -16.74
C LEU A 65 4.94 11.92 -17.20
N ARG A 66 3.97 11.92 -16.28
CA ARG A 66 2.56 11.69 -16.64
C ARG A 66 2.03 12.79 -17.55
N LYS A 67 1.33 12.36 -18.61
CA LYS A 67 0.64 13.25 -19.53
C LYS A 67 -0.55 13.95 -18.85
N PRO A 68 -1.02 15.11 -19.37
CA PRO A 68 -2.22 15.75 -18.86
C PRO A 68 -3.43 14.81 -18.92
N ALA A 69 -4.31 14.93 -17.93
CA ALA A 69 -5.49 14.10 -17.84
C ALA A 69 -6.44 14.43 -19.00
N SER A 70 -6.62 13.48 -19.92
CA SER A 70 -7.49 13.65 -21.09
C SER A 70 -8.92 13.13 -20.86
N ASN A 71 -9.13 12.32 -19.82
CA ASN A 71 -10.36 11.58 -19.61
C ASN A 71 -11.14 12.09 -18.38
N PHE A 72 -12.19 12.87 -18.62
CA PHE A 72 -13.06 13.42 -17.58
C PHE A 72 -13.84 12.34 -16.82
N SER A 73 -14.28 11.28 -17.52
CA SER A 73 -15.02 10.15 -16.93
C SER A 73 -14.17 9.43 -15.89
N TYR A 74 -12.89 9.18 -16.18
CA TYR A 74 -11.98 8.60 -15.19
C TYR A 74 -11.82 9.50 -13.97
N ARG A 75 -11.68 10.83 -14.15
CA ARG A 75 -11.46 11.77 -13.05
C ARG A 75 -12.57 11.67 -11.99
N ASN A 76 -13.82 11.50 -12.39
CA ASN A 76 -14.97 11.36 -11.47
C ASN A 76 -15.33 9.91 -11.10
N SER A 77 -14.47 8.94 -11.44
CA SER A 77 -14.74 7.52 -11.18
C SER A 77 -14.22 7.07 -9.80
N LYS A 78 -14.79 5.98 -9.26
CA LYS A 78 -14.24 5.32 -8.06
C LYS A 78 -12.78 4.88 -8.24
N LYS A 79 -12.36 4.59 -9.48
CA LYS A 79 -10.99 4.16 -9.81
C LYS A 79 -9.96 5.27 -9.60
N SER A 80 -10.30 6.53 -9.84
CA SER A 80 -9.40 7.66 -9.59
C SER A 80 -9.17 7.93 -8.10
N GLN A 81 -10.04 7.44 -7.24
CA GLN A 81 -9.97 7.61 -5.79
C GLN A 81 -9.25 6.46 -5.08
N LEU A 82 -8.85 5.40 -5.81
CA LEU A 82 -8.21 4.23 -5.24
C LEU A 82 -6.91 4.55 -4.49
N TRP A 83 -6.13 5.54 -4.93
CA TRP A 83 -4.93 6.00 -4.20
C TRP A 83 -5.26 6.50 -2.79
N LYS A 84 -6.40 7.19 -2.60
CA LYS A 84 -6.85 7.65 -1.28
C LYS A 84 -7.18 6.46 -0.39
N THR A 85 -7.86 5.46 -0.95
CA THR A 85 -8.17 4.25 -0.19
C THR A 85 -6.92 3.47 0.16
N SER A 86 -6.00 3.29 -0.79
CA SER A 86 -4.70 2.65 -0.57
C SER A 86 -3.90 3.32 0.55
N LEU A 87 -3.84 4.67 0.53
CA LEU A 87 -3.19 5.44 1.59
C LEU A 87 -3.77 5.15 2.97
N LYS A 88 -5.10 4.99 3.08
CA LYS A 88 -5.73 4.59 4.35
C LYS A 88 -5.24 3.22 4.83
N TYR A 89 -5.11 2.23 3.95
CA TYR A 89 -4.59 0.91 4.33
C TYR A 89 -3.13 0.99 4.78
N PHE A 90 -2.29 1.78 4.12
CA PHE A 90 -0.90 1.97 4.55
C PHE A 90 -0.81 2.64 5.92
N ILE A 91 -1.61 3.68 6.16
CA ILE A 91 -1.67 4.34 7.48
C ILE A 91 -2.11 3.34 8.56
N ILE A 92 -3.16 2.56 8.31
CA ILE A 92 -3.64 1.55 9.25
C ILE A 92 -2.56 0.50 9.52
N ALA A 93 -1.90 -0.02 8.47
CA ALA A 93 -0.84 -1.01 8.62
C ALA A 93 0.32 -0.47 9.47
N ILE A 94 0.74 0.78 9.24
CA ILE A 94 1.81 1.43 10.02
C ILE A 94 1.38 1.63 11.47
N MET A 95 0.18 2.16 11.73
CA MET A 95 -0.30 2.35 13.10
C MET A 95 -0.33 1.03 13.87
N VAL A 96 -0.88 -0.03 13.27
CA VAL A 96 -0.96 -1.34 13.89
C VAL A 96 0.45 -1.90 14.15
N ALA A 97 1.36 -1.80 13.18
CA ALA A 97 2.75 -2.22 13.35
C ALA A 97 3.48 -1.47 14.48
N VAL A 98 3.28 -0.16 14.62
CA VAL A 98 3.89 0.66 15.68
C VAL A 98 3.35 0.27 17.06
N ILE A 99 2.03 0.05 17.18
CA ILE A 99 1.42 -0.38 18.43
C ILE A 99 2.00 -1.74 18.85
N ILE A 100 2.07 -2.70 17.93
CA ILE A 100 2.61 -4.04 18.21
C ILE A 100 4.09 -3.96 18.59
N GLY A 101 4.88 -3.24 17.80
CA GLY A 101 6.31 -3.06 18.07
C GLY A 101 6.54 -2.43 19.45
N GLY A 102 5.73 -1.43 19.82
CA GLY A 102 5.76 -0.80 21.14
C GLY A 102 5.38 -1.75 22.27
N VAL A 103 4.33 -2.57 22.10
CA VAL A 103 3.92 -3.57 23.10
C VAL A 103 4.98 -4.64 23.29
N ILE A 104 5.56 -5.15 22.19
CA ILE A 104 6.64 -6.14 22.25
C ILE A 104 7.87 -5.54 22.93
N ALA A 105 8.29 -4.34 22.54
CA ALA A 105 9.44 -3.67 23.13
C ALA A 105 9.24 -3.41 24.64
N TYR A 106 8.04 -2.97 25.04
CA TYR A 106 7.70 -2.79 26.45
C TYR A 106 7.73 -4.10 27.25
N ALA A 107 7.21 -5.18 26.68
CA ALA A 107 7.24 -6.50 27.30
C ALA A 107 8.68 -7.01 27.48
N GLN A 108 9.57 -6.76 26.51
CA GLN A 108 10.98 -7.14 26.57
C GLN A 108 11.76 -6.31 27.61
N LEU A 109 11.42 -5.03 27.82
CA LEU A 109 12.07 -4.16 28.81
C LEU A 109 11.67 -4.44 30.26
N LYS A 110 10.53 -5.11 30.47
CA LYS A 110 9.99 -5.42 31.81
C LYS A 110 10.35 -6.82 32.30
N MET A 111 10.89 -7.67 31.41
CA MET A 111 11.54 -8.94 31.75
C MET A 111 13.00 -8.70 32.14
#